data_AF-A0A3D5CIB1-F1
#
_entry.id   AF-A0A3D5CIB1-F1
#
_cell.length_a   1.000
_cell.length_b   1.000
_cell.length_c   1.000
_cell.angle_alpha   90.00
_cell.angle_beta   90.00
_cell.angle_gamma   90.00
#
_symmetry.space_group_name_H-M   'P 1'
#
loop_
_entity.id
_entity.type
_entity.pdbx_description
1 polymer ?
#
loop_
_entity_poly.entity_id
_entity_poly.type
_entity_poly.pdbx_seq_one_letter_code
_entity_poly.pdbx_strand_id
1 'polypeptide(L)'
;MTDVQQLSLRDIPFVTADGQTATLGDYGDGVVLVVNVASKCGLTPQYAQLEQLQKTYGDRGFTVVGFPCNQFMGQEPGSMDEILDYCSTTWGVSFPIAEKVKVNGSHAAPLYKALKKAKDAEGKRG
;
A
#
# COMPACT_ATOMS: atom_id res chain seq x y z
N MET A 1 19.65 6.52 29.78
CA MET A 1 18.75 5.52 29.17
C MET A 1 18.15 6.21 27.97
N THR A 2 18.71 5.99 26.79
CA THR A 2 18.19 6.54 25.54
C THR A 2 16.92 5.77 25.23
N ASP A 3 15.79 6.42 25.45
CA ASP A 3 14.49 5.95 25.01
C ASP A 3 14.56 5.86 23.48
N VAL A 4 14.73 4.65 22.96
CA VAL A 4 14.66 4.42 21.52
C VAL A 4 13.19 4.61 21.20
N GLN A 5 12.82 5.82 20.77
CA GLN A 5 11.50 6.07 20.19
C GLN A 5 11.26 5.00 19.14
N GLN A 6 10.39 4.06 19.48
CA GLN A 6 9.86 3.09 18.55
C GLN A 6 9.07 3.90 17.55
N LEU A 7 9.65 4.17 16.37
CA LEU A 7 8.96 4.82 15.25
C LEU A 7 7.56 4.24 15.15
N SER A 8 6.54 5.10 15.33
CA SER A 8 5.16 4.69 15.14
C SER A 8 5.05 4.10 13.74
N LEU A 9 4.25 3.05 13.57
CA LEU A 9 3.95 2.50 12.25
C LEU A 9 3.52 3.61 11.27
N ARG A 10 2.87 4.64 11.81
CA ARG A 10 2.35 5.78 11.05
C ARG A 10 3.41 6.77 10.59
N ASP A 11 4.59 6.77 11.21
CA ASP A 11 5.69 7.70 10.90
C ASP A 11 6.72 7.10 9.95
N ILE A 12 6.53 5.84 9.52
CA ILE A 12 7.47 5.16 8.62
C ILE A 12 7.30 5.75 7.20
N PRO A 13 8.36 6.36 6.63
CA PRO A 13 8.26 6.97 5.31
C PRO A 13 8.18 5.92 4.20
N PHE A 14 7.46 6.27 3.14
CA PHE A 14 7.45 5.62 1.84
C PHE A 14 7.37 6.67 0.73
N VAL A 15 7.65 6.24 -0.50
CA VAL A 15 7.66 7.12 -1.68
C VAL A 15 6.32 6.99 -2.41
N THR A 16 5.70 8.11 -2.77
CA THR A 16 4.47 8.17 -3.56
C THR A 16 4.77 7.97 -5.06
N ALA A 17 3.75 7.71 -5.88
CA ALA A 17 3.97 7.46 -7.30
C ALA A 17 4.61 8.65 -8.07
N ASP A 18 4.48 9.88 -7.56
CA ASP A 18 5.09 11.11 -8.09
C ASP A 18 6.47 11.42 -7.45
N GLY A 19 7.03 10.50 -6.67
CA GLY A 19 8.37 10.60 -6.10
C GLY A 19 8.47 11.45 -4.82
N GLN A 20 7.34 11.89 -4.25
CA GLN A 20 7.35 12.58 -2.96
C GLN A 20 7.48 11.58 -1.81
N THR A 21 7.92 12.07 -0.64
CA THR A 21 7.91 11.27 0.59
C THR A 21 6.58 11.47 1.32
N ALA A 22 5.95 10.38 1.74
CA ALA A 22 4.76 10.37 2.57
C ALA A 22 4.89 9.34 3.70
N THR A 23 3.97 9.41 4.65
CA THR A 23 3.82 8.52 5.79
C THR A 23 2.34 8.11 5.91
N LEU A 24 2.02 7.05 6.67
CA LEU A 24 0.60 6.74 6.89
C LEU A 24 -0.09 7.82 7.72
N GLY A 25 0.69 8.58 8.51
CA GLY A 25 0.27 9.76 9.26
C GLY A 25 -0.42 10.82 8.41
N ASP A 26 0.06 11.01 7.18
CA ASP A 26 -0.42 12.06 6.26
C ASP A 26 -1.87 11.83 5.78
N TYR A 27 -2.41 10.61 5.96
CA TYR A 27 -3.79 10.27 5.62
C TYR A 27 -4.78 10.46 6.79
N GLY A 28 -4.37 11.15 7.86
CA GLY A 28 -5.20 11.45 9.03
C GLY A 28 -5.44 10.25 9.94
N ASP A 29 -6.00 10.48 11.12
CA ASP A 29 -6.06 9.50 12.24
C ASP A 29 -7.00 8.32 12.02
N GLY A 30 -7.70 8.28 10.88
CA GLY A 30 -8.64 7.23 10.56
C GLY A 30 -8.00 5.93 10.09
N VAL A 31 -8.83 5.07 9.49
CA VAL A 31 -8.42 3.72 9.11
C VAL A 31 -7.70 3.74 7.76
N VAL A 32 -6.49 3.21 7.74
CA VAL A 32 -5.70 3.04 6.51
C VAL A 32 -5.63 1.56 6.14
N LEU A 33 -6.16 1.21 4.97
CA LEU A 33 -6.04 -0.12 4.38
C LEU A 33 -4.83 -0.14 3.44
N VAL A 34 -3.73 -0.74 3.90
CA VAL A 34 -2.51 -0.93 3.11
C VAL A 34 -2.63 -2.20 2.28
N VAL A 35 -2.45 -2.09 0.96
CA VAL A 35 -2.59 -3.24 0.04
C VAL A 35 -1.40 -3.29 -0.91
N ASN A 36 -0.70 -4.43 -0.97
CA ASN A 36 0.22 -4.69 -2.07
C ASN A 36 -0.57 -5.14 -3.31
N VAL A 37 -0.39 -4.45 -4.43
CA VAL A 37 -1.20 -4.63 -5.64
C VAL A 37 -0.34 -5.04 -6.83
N ALA A 38 -1.01 -5.63 -7.84
CA ALA A 38 -0.42 -6.08 -9.08
C ALA A 38 -1.42 -5.93 -10.25
N SER A 39 -1.04 -5.31 -11.37
CA SER A 39 -1.93 -5.09 -12.52
C SER A 39 -2.28 -6.38 -13.27
N LYS A 40 -1.37 -7.36 -13.34
CA LYS A 40 -1.55 -8.62 -14.09
C LYS A 40 -1.88 -9.81 -13.18
N CYS A 41 -2.60 -9.58 -12.09
CA CYS A 41 -3.01 -10.62 -11.16
C CYS A 41 -4.35 -11.25 -11.54
N GLY A 42 -4.57 -12.53 -11.21
CA GLY A 42 -5.92 -13.12 -11.29
C GLY A 42 -6.93 -12.45 -10.34
N LEU A 43 -6.43 -11.72 -9.33
CA LEU A 43 -7.21 -10.98 -8.35
C LEU A 43 -7.36 -9.49 -8.71
N THR A 44 -6.92 -9.03 -9.89
CA THR A 44 -7.06 -7.62 -10.28
C THR A 44 -8.50 -7.06 -10.20
N PRO A 45 -9.60 -7.85 -10.37
CA PRO A 45 -10.95 -7.38 -10.07
C PRO A 45 -11.15 -6.81 -8.65
N GLN A 46 -10.25 -7.10 -7.71
CA GLN A 46 -10.22 -6.51 -6.38
C GLN A 46 -10.08 -4.98 -6.40
N TYR A 47 -9.46 -4.37 -7.42
CA TYR A 47 -9.36 -2.90 -7.52
C TYR A 47 -10.73 -2.23 -7.49
N ALA A 48 -11.75 -2.80 -8.14
CA ALA A 48 -13.12 -2.28 -8.09
C ALA A 48 -13.71 -2.35 -6.67
N GLN A 49 -13.40 -3.41 -5.91
CA GLN A 49 -13.87 -3.55 -4.53
C GLN A 49 -13.15 -2.58 -3.59
N LEU A 50 -11.86 -2.37 -3.77
CA LEU A 50 -11.07 -1.38 -3.02
C LEU A 50 -11.57 0.04 -3.31
N GLU A 51 -11.87 0.34 -4.57
CA GLU A 51 -12.43 1.61 -4.98
C GLU A 51 -13.84 1.82 -4.40
N GLN A 52 -14.67 0.78 -4.35
CA GLN A 52 -15.97 0.83 -3.68
C GLN A 52 -15.80 1.14 -2.18
N LEU A 53 -14.84 0.51 -1.49
CA LEU A 53 -14.55 0.83 -0.09
C LEU A 53 -14.09 2.28 0.08
N GLN A 54 -13.19 2.75 -0.80
CA GLN A 54 -12.72 4.14 -0.80
C GLN A 54 -13.90 5.12 -0.91
N LYS A 55 -14.78 4.92 -1.90
CA LYS A 55 -15.96 5.78 -2.11
C LYS A 55 -16.96 5.70 -0.96
N THR A 56 -17.13 4.52 -0.36
CA THR A 56 -18.13 4.31 0.71
C THR A 56 -17.69 4.89 2.05
N TYR A 57 -16.40 4.82 2.37
CA TYR A 57 -15.88 5.16 3.69
C TYR A 57 -14.91 6.35 3.69
N GLY A 58 -14.49 6.87 2.54
CA GLY A 58 -13.52 7.95 2.40
C GLY A 58 -13.84 9.17 3.27
N ASP A 59 -15.07 9.69 3.14
CA ASP A 59 -15.56 10.83 3.90
C ASP A 59 -15.68 10.56 5.41
N ARG A 60 -15.52 9.30 5.84
CA ARG A 60 -15.54 8.87 7.25
C ARG A 60 -14.13 8.64 7.82
N GLY A 61 -13.09 9.12 7.12
CA GLY A 61 -11.69 8.96 7.52
C GLY A 61 -11.11 7.59 7.17
N PHE A 62 -11.54 6.98 6.06
CA PHE A 62 -10.92 5.77 5.54
C PHE A 62 -10.07 6.08 4.29
N THR A 63 -8.94 5.41 4.15
CA THR A 63 -8.24 5.40 2.86
C THR A 63 -7.67 4.03 2.56
N VAL A 64 -7.70 3.66 1.27
CA VAL A 64 -6.82 2.62 0.73
C VAL A 64 -5.48 3.27 0.37
N VAL A 65 -4.37 2.55 0.52
CA VAL A 65 -3.07 2.94 -0.05
C VAL A 65 -2.51 1.73 -0.80
N GLY A 66 -2.43 1.84 -2.11
CA GLY A 66 -1.92 0.79 -2.99
C GLY A 66 -0.40 0.85 -3.12
N PHE A 67 0.27 -0.29 -2.93
CA PHE A 67 1.71 -0.45 -3.11
C PHE A 67 2.00 -1.46 -4.22
N PRO A 68 2.30 -1.01 -5.45
CA PRO A 68 2.62 -1.91 -6.55
C PRO A 68 3.81 -2.82 -6.19
N CYS A 69 3.70 -4.12 -6.45
CA CYS A 69 4.75 -5.08 -6.11
C CYS A 69 4.91 -6.20 -7.14
N ASN A 70 6.12 -6.34 -7.68
CA ASN A 70 6.42 -7.32 -8.72
C ASN A 70 6.96 -8.67 -8.19
N GLN A 71 6.97 -8.89 -6.87
CA GLN A 71 7.58 -10.10 -6.27
C GLN A 71 6.72 -11.36 -6.42
N PHE A 72 5.46 -11.21 -6.81
CA PHE A 72 4.51 -12.32 -6.92
C PHE A 72 4.32 -12.66 -8.40
N MET A 73 5.03 -13.69 -8.86
CA MET A 73 4.99 -14.21 -10.25
C MET A 73 5.20 -13.14 -11.34
N GLY A 74 5.88 -12.02 -11.04
CA GLY A 74 6.16 -10.99 -12.03
C GLY A 74 4.92 -10.25 -12.54
N GLN A 75 3.87 -10.15 -11.72
CA GLN A 75 2.56 -9.62 -12.12
C GLN A 75 2.45 -8.08 -12.13
N GLU A 76 3.53 -7.36 -11.82
CA GLU A 76 3.61 -5.89 -11.89
C GLU A 76 4.88 -5.43 -12.64
N PRO A 77 5.08 -5.83 -13.91
CA PRO A 77 6.31 -5.56 -14.65
C PRO A 77 6.43 -4.12 -15.14
N GLY A 78 5.31 -3.39 -15.23
CA GLY A 78 5.25 -2.07 -15.87
C GLY A 78 6.01 -0.96 -15.15
N SER A 79 6.20 0.15 -15.86
CA SER A 79 6.65 1.43 -15.31
C SER A 79 5.58 2.03 -14.39
N MET A 80 5.95 3.03 -13.58
CA MET A 80 4.96 3.71 -12.74
C MET A 80 3.85 4.37 -13.58
N ASP A 81 4.20 4.99 -14.71
CA ASP A 81 3.22 5.60 -15.61
C ASP A 81 2.23 4.58 -16.16
N GLU A 82 2.71 3.40 -16.57
CA GLU A 82 1.85 2.29 -17.05
C GLU A 82 0.93 1.76 -15.94
N ILE A 83 1.43 1.70 -14.70
CA ILE A 83 0.64 1.25 -13.54
C ILE A 83 -0.47 2.25 -13.21
N LEU A 84 -0.15 3.55 -13.20
CA LEU A 84 -1.14 4.60 -12.92
C LEU A 84 -2.19 4.70 -14.02
N ASP A 85 -1.78 4.61 -15.28
CA ASP A 85 -2.70 4.57 -16.42
C ASP A 85 -3.63 3.36 -16.31
N TYR A 86 -3.10 2.18 -16.00
CA TYR A 86 -3.91 0.98 -15.80
C TYR A 86 -4.92 1.14 -14.65
N CYS A 87 -4.48 1.60 -13.47
CA CYS A 87 -5.36 1.77 -12.31
C CYS A 87 -6.47 2.80 -12.56
N SER A 88 -6.16 3.90 -13.24
CA SER A 88 -7.12 4.96 -13.51
C SER A 88 -8.09 4.60 -14.64
N THR A 89 -7.58 4.21 -15.81
CA THR A 89 -8.41 3.97 -17.01
C THR A 89 -9.24 2.70 -16.91
N THR A 90 -8.69 1.65 -16.28
CA THR A 90 -9.36 0.34 -16.24
C THR A 90 -10.31 0.22 -15.05
N TRP A 91 -9.94 0.80 -13.90
CA TRP A 91 -10.65 0.57 -12.64
C TRP A 91 -11.22 1.83 -11.99
N GLY A 92 -10.89 3.03 -12.48
CA GLY A 92 -11.34 4.29 -11.91
C GLY A 92 -10.86 4.49 -10.47
N VAL A 93 -9.65 3.99 -10.16
CA VAL A 93 -9.02 4.11 -8.84
C VAL A 93 -8.84 5.58 -8.47
N SER A 94 -9.36 5.98 -7.31
CA SER A 94 -9.23 7.31 -6.73
C SER A 94 -8.34 7.36 -5.49
N PHE A 95 -8.00 6.21 -4.92
CA PHE A 95 -7.14 6.12 -3.74
C PHE A 95 -5.64 6.28 -4.09
N PRO A 96 -4.82 6.74 -3.13
CA PRO A 96 -3.37 6.91 -3.32
C PRO A 96 -2.63 5.63 -3.75
N ILE A 97 -1.72 5.79 -4.70
CA ILE A 97 -0.77 4.76 -5.14
C ILE A 97 0.66 5.21 -4.78
N ALA A 98 1.40 4.33 -4.11
CA ALA A 98 2.80 4.51 -3.80
C ALA A 98 3.71 4.11 -4.98
N GLU A 99 5.00 4.42 -4.89
CA GLU A 99 6.00 3.85 -5.79
C GLU A 99 6.00 2.32 -5.67
N LYS A 100 6.46 1.65 -6.74
CA LYS A 100 6.66 0.19 -6.75
C LYS A 100 7.70 -0.23 -5.71
N VAL A 101 7.32 -1.14 -4.81
CA VAL A 101 8.16 -1.58 -3.69
C VAL A 101 8.37 -3.09 -3.66
N LYS A 102 9.39 -3.52 -2.91
CA LYS A 102 9.51 -4.90 -2.42
C LYS A 102 8.82 -5.00 -1.06
N VAL A 103 8.02 -6.04 -0.86
CA VAL A 103 7.35 -6.36 0.41
C VAL A 103 8.02 -7.51 1.15
N ASN A 104 8.83 -8.31 0.45
CA ASN A 104 9.55 -9.49 0.96
C ASN A 104 11.07 -9.39 0.78
N GLY A 105 11.80 -10.13 1.63
CA GLY A 105 13.25 -10.22 1.62
C GLY A 105 13.97 -9.05 2.33
N SER A 106 15.31 -9.08 2.28
CA SER A 106 16.17 -8.08 2.93
C SER A 106 15.94 -6.65 2.44
N HIS A 107 15.52 -6.52 1.18
CA HIS A 107 15.22 -5.25 0.51
C HIS A 107 13.74 -4.83 0.64
N ALA A 108 12.95 -5.50 1.49
CA ALA A 108 11.57 -5.07 1.72
C ALA A 108 11.52 -3.64 2.29
N ALA A 109 10.51 -2.89 1.86
CA ALA A 109 10.25 -1.54 2.33
C ALA A 109 10.13 -1.52 3.87
N PRO A 110 10.66 -0.48 4.55
CA PRO A 110 10.60 -0.38 6.01
C PRO A 110 9.17 -0.55 6.56
N LEU A 111 8.18 0.04 5.88
CA LEU A 111 6.77 -0.08 6.27
C LEU A 111 6.29 -1.53 6.26
N TYR A 112 6.56 -2.28 5.18
CA TYR A 112 6.20 -3.71 5.09
C TYR A 112 6.96 -4.58 6.09
N LYS A 113 8.22 -4.26 6.41
CA LYS A 113 8.96 -4.95 7.48
C LYS A 113 8.29 -4.72 8.84
N ALA A 114 7.75 -3.53 9.10
CA ALA A 114 7.04 -3.23 10.32
C ALA A 114 5.66 -3.91 10.38
N LEU A 115 4.88 -3.81 9.30
CA LEU A 115 3.54 -4.42 9.18
C LEU A 115 3.57 -5.92 9.47
N LYS A 116 4.53 -6.65 8.88
CA LYS A 116 4.65 -8.12 9.04
C LYS A 116 5.10 -8.58 10.44
N LYS A 117 5.42 -7.66 11.35
CA LYS A 117 5.62 -8.01 12.77
C LYS A 117 4.30 -8.30 13.48
N ALA A 118 3.20 -7.71 12.99
CA ALA A 118 1.86 -7.97 13.48
C ALA A 118 1.47 -9.43 13.23
N LYS A 119 0.73 -9.99 14.18
CA LYS A 119 0.16 -11.33 14.04
C LYS A 119 -1.24 -11.20 13.45
N ASP A 120 -1.61 -12.12 12.57
CA ASP A 120 -2.99 -12.30 12.14
C ASP A 120 -3.86 -12.88 13.25
N ALA A 121 -5.15 -13.07 12.97
CA ALA A 121 -6.11 -13.63 13.93
C ALA A 121 -5.76 -15.05 14.39
N GLU A 122 -4.98 -15.80 13.59
CA GLU A 122 -4.50 -17.15 13.91
C GLU A 122 -3.13 -17.13 14.62
N GLY A 123 -2.54 -15.95 14.83
CA GLY A 123 -1.25 -15.77 15.46
C GLY A 123 -0.04 -15.88 14.52
N LYS A 124 -0.24 -16.05 13.20
CA LYS A 124 0.83 -16.13 12.20
C LYS A 124 1.27 -14.74 11.75
N ARG A 125 2.47 -14.64 11.20
CA ARG A 125 3.00 -13.42 10.58
C ARG A 125 2.93 -13.58 9.07
N GLY A 126 2.71 -12.47 8.36
CA GLY A 126 2.82 -12.39 6.90
C GLY A 126 4.24 -12.37 6.38
#